data_AF-A0A850ML59-F1
#
_entry.id   AF-A0A850ML59-F1
#
_cell.length_a   1.000
_cell.length_b   1.000
_cell.length_c   1.000
_cell.angle_alpha   90.00
_cell.angle_beta   90.00
_cell.angle_gamma   90.00
#
_symmetry.space_group_name_H-M   'P 1'
#
loop_
_entity.id
_entity.type
_entity.pdbx_description
1 polymer ?
#
loop_
_entity_poly.entity_id
_entity_poly.type
_entity_poly.pdbx_seq_one_letter_code
_entity_poly.pdbx_strand_id
1 'polypeptide(L)'
;MLRWERFNVSELTTLGRRTRWALENNTIEFPDLTKVKTIEDIYTEDSIYFQIGNELLEELIHRMNESIEHAAQLSKGETEEIFVDYWALPPVVSITSNLQAGTTKLIYSANCDCSFVILDDFTGEVMAIWANHIEDGLIVDRYYIAPILDGNEEGWEIMNRRHLKIGERLRDIPKKRKLADAGQLIVDILKDIRNELHPEWSGGTFYACMACMFGAYNNITMKSNYEVLGSIWDGVNAPKLGYKDSWFIYVPLPPILNTLFALPRDIWIKRLTNLTTGGRFYIHQQSADMSTINKIFGRDAIFVPTPEQTIKAQPPKKGEDFKFPDTKEKVPRDVKGRQFLDEFNLTK
;
A
#
# COMPACT_ATOMS: atom_id res chain seq x y z
N MET A 1 28.97 -8.66 -1.53
CA MET A 1 28.45 -7.29 -1.69
C MET A 1 27.26 -7.37 -2.61
N LEU A 2 26.05 -7.24 -2.04
CA LEU A 2 24.75 -6.86 -2.61
C LEU A 2 23.74 -7.10 -1.48
N ARG A 3 23.51 -6.07 -0.66
CA ARG A 3 22.41 -6.00 0.32
C ARG A 3 21.62 -4.78 -0.04
N TRP A 4 20.48 -4.98 -0.68
CA TRP A 4 19.45 -3.99 -0.99
C TRP A 4 19.88 -2.52 -0.85
N GLU A 5 20.70 -2.02 -1.79
CA GLU A 5 21.30 -0.69 -1.69
C GLU A 5 20.31 0.44 -2.07
N ARG A 6 19.00 0.21 -1.99
CA ARG A 6 18.00 1.22 -2.41
C ARG A 6 17.88 2.34 -1.41
N PHE A 7 17.79 1.98 -0.13
CA PHE A 7 17.70 2.91 0.98
C PHE A 7 18.75 2.53 2.02
N ASN A 8 19.54 3.51 2.46
CA ASN A 8 20.35 3.33 3.66
C ASN A 8 19.44 3.41 4.91
N VAL A 9 19.93 2.91 6.04
CA VAL A 9 19.20 2.92 7.32
C VAL A 9 18.67 4.32 7.67
N SER A 10 19.44 5.38 7.40
CA SER A 10 18.99 6.77 7.61
C SER A 10 17.90 7.23 6.64
N GLU A 11 17.78 6.63 5.45
CA GLU A 11 16.69 6.93 4.51
C GLU A 11 15.41 6.21 4.96
N LEU A 12 15.51 5.00 5.52
CA LEU A 12 14.36 4.29 6.11
C LEU A 12 13.67 5.10 7.22
N THR A 13 14.43 5.87 8.00
CA THR A 13 13.88 6.76 9.05
C THR A 13 13.13 7.97 8.48
N THR A 14 13.27 8.24 7.18
CA THR A 14 12.58 9.32 6.47
C THR A 14 11.44 8.83 5.58
N LEU A 15 11.29 7.50 5.38
CA LEU A 15 10.23 6.92 4.53
C LEU A 15 8.82 7.17 5.05
N GLY A 16 8.67 7.48 6.34
CA GLY A 16 7.40 7.95 6.87
C GLY A 16 7.42 8.25 8.35
N ARG A 17 6.44 9.07 8.75
CA ARG A 17 6.27 9.56 10.11
C ARG A 17 6.14 8.45 11.15
N ARG A 18 5.55 7.30 10.78
CA ARG A 18 5.24 6.20 11.71
C ARG A 18 6.48 5.35 11.97
N THR A 19 7.22 5.00 10.91
CA THR A 19 8.53 4.34 11.04
C THR A 19 9.48 5.16 11.89
N ARG A 20 9.51 6.48 11.69
CA ARG A 20 10.34 7.36 12.50
C ARG A 20 9.96 7.33 13.98
N TRP A 21 8.68 7.50 14.29
CA TRP A 21 8.20 7.44 15.67
C TRP A 21 8.63 6.14 16.33
N ALA A 22 8.53 5.01 15.62
CA ALA A 22 8.93 3.71 16.14
C ALA A 22 10.41 3.68 16.54
N LEU A 23 11.28 4.22 15.67
CA LEU A 23 12.71 4.28 15.92
C LEU A 23 13.07 5.26 17.05
N GLU A 24 12.46 6.45 17.08
CA GLU A 24 12.70 7.46 18.14
C GLU A 24 12.28 6.98 19.52
N ASN A 25 11.29 6.08 19.59
CA ASN A 25 10.79 5.50 20.84
C ASN A 25 11.38 4.11 21.13
N ASN A 26 12.35 3.64 20.32
CA ASN A 26 12.97 2.32 20.43
C ASN A 26 11.93 1.18 20.51
N THR A 27 10.82 1.29 19.77
CA THR A 27 9.78 0.26 19.73
C THR A 27 10.01 -0.74 18.60
N ILE A 28 10.95 -0.47 17.70
CA ILE A 28 11.43 -1.39 16.67
C ILE A 28 12.96 -1.28 16.56
N GLU A 29 13.62 -2.43 16.42
CA GLU A 29 15.04 -2.51 16.14
C GLU A 29 15.25 -3.17 14.78
N PHE A 30 16.12 -2.59 13.95
CA PHE A 30 16.47 -3.18 12.66
C PHE A 30 17.28 -4.46 12.86
N PRO A 31 17.02 -5.51 12.05
CA PRO A 31 17.77 -6.75 12.16
C PRO A 31 19.25 -6.48 11.85
N ASP A 32 20.13 -7.26 12.49
CA ASP A 32 21.56 -7.22 12.18
C ASP A 32 21.77 -7.70 10.74
N LEU A 33 21.87 -6.73 9.83
CA LEU A 33 21.99 -7.01 8.41
C LEU A 33 23.19 -7.90 8.14
N THR A 34 24.25 -7.91 8.96
CA THR A 34 25.41 -8.81 8.80
C THR A 34 25.04 -10.29 8.84
N LYS A 35 23.96 -10.63 9.53
CA LYS A 35 23.44 -11.99 9.70
C LYS A 35 22.31 -12.33 8.72
N VAL A 36 21.61 -11.34 8.21
CA VAL A 36 20.51 -11.51 7.23
C VAL A 36 21.07 -11.84 5.84
N LYS A 37 20.56 -12.93 5.26
CA LYS A 37 20.80 -13.37 3.88
C LYS A 37 19.49 -13.47 3.09
N THR A 38 18.42 -13.91 3.73
CA THR A 38 17.10 -14.09 3.13
C THR A 38 16.01 -13.62 4.07
N ILE A 39 14.78 -13.52 3.57
CA ILE A 39 13.62 -13.07 4.34
C ILE A 39 13.32 -14.05 5.48
N GLU A 40 13.59 -15.34 5.28
CA GLU A 40 13.46 -16.39 6.31
C GLU A 40 14.36 -16.11 7.54
N ASP A 41 15.46 -15.36 7.42
CA ASP A 41 16.31 -14.97 8.56
C ASP A 41 15.68 -13.85 9.43
N ILE A 42 14.67 -13.14 8.92
CA ILE A 42 14.03 -11.99 9.57
C ILE A 42 12.68 -12.38 10.18
N TYR A 43 11.89 -13.16 9.44
CA TYR A 43 10.50 -13.50 9.77
C TYR A 43 10.44 -14.89 10.41
N THR A 44 11.14 -15.06 11.54
CA THR A 44 10.95 -16.24 12.40
C THR A 44 9.67 -16.08 13.21
N GLU A 45 9.04 -17.18 13.64
CA GLU A 45 7.76 -17.15 14.38
C GLU A 45 7.78 -16.20 15.60
N ASP A 46 8.90 -16.17 16.33
CA ASP A 46 9.08 -15.30 17.50
C ASP A 46 9.52 -13.86 17.16
N SER A 47 9.77 -13.56 15.88
CA SER A 47 10.23 -12.24 15.46
C SER A 47 9.10 -11.21 15.47
N ILE A 48 9.46 -9.98 15.80
CA ILE A 48 8.52 -8.86 15.74
C ILE A 48 8.05 -8.57 14.31
N TYR A 49 8.89 -8.86 13.31
CA TYR A 49 8.58 -8.65 11.89
C TYR A 49 7.52 -9.64 11.39
N PHE A 50 7.59 -10.90 11.86
CA PHE A 50 6.56 -11.90 11.57
C PHE A 50 5.22 -11.51 12.20
N GLN A 51 5.21 -11.06 13.46
CA GLN A 51 3.99 -10.59 14.14
C GLN A 51 3.35 -9.40 13.41
N ILE A 52 4.16 -8.38 13.06
CA ILE A 52 3.68 -7.24 12.26
C ILE A 52 3.14 -7.71 10.91
N GLY A 53 3.86 -8.60 10.22
CA GLY A 53 3.46 -9.12 8.92
C GLY A 53 2.11 -9.84 8.95
N ASN A 54 1.88 -10.67 9.96
CA ASN A 54 0.61 -11.38 10.15
C ASN A 54 -0.54 -10.42 10.45
N GLU A 55 -0.38 -9.50 11.39
CA GLU A 55 -1.40 -8.48 11.69
C GLU A 55 -1.74 -7.64 10.44
N LEU A 56 -0.73 -7.33 9.61
CA LEU A 56 -0.93 -6.63 8.34
C LEU A 56 -1.76 -7.45 7.35
N LEU A 57 -1.40 -8.72 7.18
CA LEU A 57 -2.06 -9.62 6.26
C LEU A 57 -3.53 -9.83 6.65
N GLU A 58 -3.80 -10.01 7.95
CA GLU A 58 -5.15 -10.14 8.48
C GLU A 58 -6.00 -8.89 8.22
N GLU A 59 -5.47 -7.70 8.49
CA GLU A 59 -6.18 -6.44 8.19
C GLU A 59 -6.48 -6.33 6.68
N LEU A 60 -5.49 -6.58 5.82
CA LEU A 60 -5.69 -6.50 4.37
C LEU A 60 -6.74 -7.50 3.90
N ILE A 61 -6.71 -8.74 4.37
CA ILE A 61 -7.72 -9.75 4.04
C ILE A 61 -9.11 -9.24 4.47
N HIS A 62 -9.26 -8.80 5.71
CA HIS A 62 -10.55 -8.37 6.24
C HIS A 62 -11.12 -7.17 5.45
N ARG A 63 -10.31 -6.12 5.26
CA ARG A 63 -10.73 -4.89 4.57
C ARG A 63 -11.07 -5.12 3.09
N MET A 64 -10.36 -6.04 2.43
CA MET A 64 -10.64 -6.37 1.04
C MET A 64 -11.88 -7.26 0.90
N ASN A 65 -12.13 -8.16 1.85
CA ASN A 65 -13.36 -8.94 1.89
C ASN A 65 -14.57 -8.01 2.05
N GLU A 66 -14.51 -7.05 2.98
CA GLU A 66 -15.53 -6.01 3.17
C GLU A 66 -15.77 -5.23 1.86
N SER A 67 -14.71 -4.75 1.20
CA SER A 67 -14.82 -4.01 -0.07
C SER A 67 -15.58 -4.79 -1.14
N ILE A 68 -15.28 -6.09 -1.28
CA ILE A 68 -15.90 -6.95 -2.29
C ILE A 68 -17.38 -7.18 -1.97
N GLU A 69 -17.68 -7.46 -0.71
CA GLU A 69 -19.05 -7.67 -0.24
C GLU A 69 -19.91 -6.41 -0.41
N HIS A 70 -19.44 -5.26 0.09
CA HIS A 70 -20.17 -4.00 0.02
C HIS A 70 -20.41 -3.56 -1.43
N ALA A 71 -19.41 -3.69 -2.29
CA ALA A 71 -19.54 -3.34 -3.70
C ALA A 71 -20.51 -4.28 -4.43
N ALA A 72 -20.49 -5.59 -4.10
CA ALA A 72 -21.42 -6.56 -4.67
C ALA A 72 -22.87 -6.26 -4.24
N GLN A 73 -23.12 -6.04 -2.95
CA GLN A 73 -24.46 -5.72 -2.43
C GLN A 73 -25.02 -4.44 -3.06
N LEU A 74 -24.20 -3.39 -3.15
CA LEU A 74 -24.61 -2.12 -3.75
C LEU A 74 -24.90 -2.27 -5.25
N SER A 75 -24.07 -3.01 -5.99
CA SER A 75 -24.26 -3.22 -7.44
C SER A 75 -25.55 -3.98 -7.78
N LYS A 76 -25.99 -4.87 -6.88
CA LYS A 76 -27.24 -5.63 -7.01
C LYS A 76 -28.47 -4.88 -6.51
N GLY A 77 -28.29 -3.71 -5.90
CA GLY A 77 -29.37 -2.97 -5.23
C GLY A 77 -29.89 -3.66 -3.96
N GLU A 78 -29.08 -4.53 -3.34
CA GLU A 78 -29.41 -5.20 -2.08
C GLU A 78 -29.27 -4.26 -0.88
N THR A 79 -28.50 -3.17 -1.03
CA THR A 79 -28.33 -2.11 -0.04
C THR A 79 -28.24 -0.74 -0.71
N GLU A 80 -28.65 0.31 0.01
CA GLU A 80 -28.40 1.71 -0.34
C GLU A 80 -27.32 2.35 0.54
N GLU A 81 -26.79 1.61 1.52
CA GLU A 81 -25.75 2.09 2.43
C GLU A 81 -24.41 2.28 1.68
N ILE A 82 -23.76 3.42 1.91
CA ILE A 82 -22.46 3.74 1.34
C ILE A 82 -21.39 3.46 2.39
N PHE A 83 -20.53 2.50 2.08
CA PHE A 83 -19.41 2.10 2.93
C PHE A 83 -18.12 2.79 2.51
N VAL A 84 -17.15 2.82 3.42
CA VAL A 84 -15.79 3.29 3.14
C VAL A 84 -14.87 2.07 3.19
N ASP A 85 -14.37 1.71 2.03
CA ASP A 85 -13.65 0.47 1.78
C ASP A 85 -12.20 0.74 1.39
N TYR A 86 -11.41 -0.33 1.23
CA TYR A 86 -10.10 -0.26 0.59
C TYR A 86 -10.25 -0.42 -0.91
N TRP A 87 -9.55 0.43 -1.65
CA TRP A 87 -9.54 0.37 -3.12
C TRP A 87 -8.63 -0.75 -3.62
N ALA A 88 -8.89 -1.27 -4.82
CA ALA A 88 -8.21 -2.45 -5.34
C ALA A 88 -6.68 -2.30 -5.47
N LEU A 89 -6.19 -1.10 -5.78
CA LEU A 89 -4.76 -0.86 -5.97
C LEU A 89 -4.36 0.60 -5.70
N PRO A 90 -3.52 0.88 -4.68
CA PRO A 90 -3.07 -0.03 -3.64
C PRO A 90 -4.19 -0.23 -2.58
N PRO A 91 -4.23 -1.41 -1.91
CA PRO A 91 -5.23 -1.79 -0.90
C PRO A 91 -5.01 -1.09 0.44
N VAL A 92 -4.85 0.22 0.38
CA VAL A 92 -4.68 1.13 1.53
C VAL A 92 -5.42 2.45 1.28
N VAL A 93 -5.76 2.77 0.03
CA VAL A 93 -6.52 3.96 -0.33
C VAL A 93 -7.99 3.75 0.03
N SER A 94 -8.57 4.69 0.78
CA SER A 94 -10.03 4.68 0.98
C SER A 94 -10.79 5.07 -0.27
N ILE A 95 -11.84 4.32 -0.53
CA ILE A 95 -12.83 4.59 -1.56
C ILE A 95 -14.23 4.35 -1.00
N THR A 96 -15.21 5.14 -1.42
CA THR A 96 -16.60 4.83 -1.06
C THR A 96 -17.15 3.76 -2.00
N SER A 97 -17.96 2.83 -1.47
CA SER A 97 -18.47 1.67 -2.23
C SER A 97 -19.15 2.08 -3.55
N ASN A 98 -19.86 3.22 -3.56
CA ASN A 98 -20.53 3.77 -4.74
C ASN A 98 -19.59 4.38 -5.79
N LEU A 99 -18.36 4.75 -5.43
CA LEU A 99 -17.35 5.31 -6.35
C LEU A 99 -16.35 4.26 -6.85
N GLN A 100 -16.34 3.07 -6.25
CA GLN A 100 -15.40 1.99 -6.55
C GLN A 100 -15.42 1.59 -8.03
N ALA A 101 -16.58 1.20 -8.56
CA ALA A 101 -16.68 0.74 -9.95
C ALA A 101 -16.26 1.81 -10.96
N GLY A 102 -16.78 3.02 -10.83
CA GLY A 102 -16.48 4.14 -11.75
C GLY A 102 -15.00 4.54 -11.71
N THR A 103 -14.42 4.66 -10.52
CA THR A 103 -13.02 5.05 -10.34
C THR A 103 -12.06 3.98 -10.87
N THR A 104 -12.35 2.71 -10.58
CA THR A 104 -11.54 1.59 -11.08
C THR A 104 -11.59 1.51 -12.61
N LYS A 105 -12.78 1.60 -13.23
CA LYS A 105 -12.90 1.64 -14.70
C LYS A 105 -12.12 2.79 -15.32
N LEU A 106 -12.22 3.97 -14.71
CA LEU A 106 -11.52 5.16 -15.19
C LEU A 106 -10.01 4.93 -15.19
N ILE A 107 -9.47 4.39 -14.10
CA ILE A 107 -8.03 4.31 -13.88
C ILE A 107 -7.39 3.06 -14.51
N TYR A 108 -8.01 1.89 -14.34
CA TYR A 108 -7.43 0.59 -14.69
C TYR A 108 -8.16 -0.11 -15.86
N SER A 109 -9.26 0.43 -16.36
CA SER A 109 -10.21 -0.17 -17.31
C SER A 109 -11.27 -1.08 -16.66
N ALA A 110 -12.25 -1.49 -17.46
CA ALA A 110 -13.35 -2.34 -17.02
C ALA A 110 -12.98 -3.82 -16.86
N ASN A 111 -11.88 -4.29 -17.46
CA ASN A 111 -11.41 -5.66 -17.29
C ASN A 111 -9.89 -5.66 -17.12
N CYS A 112 -9.45 -5.92 -15.88
CA CYS A 112 -8.04 -5.89 -15.55
C CYS A 112 -7.71 -6.72 -14.31
N ASP A 113 -6.44 -7.03 -14.17
CA ASP A 113 -5.86 -7.58 -12.95
C ASP A 113 -4.99 -6.51 -12.28
N CYS A 114 -5.08 -6.43 -10.97
CA CYS A 114 -4.35 -5.48 -10.16
C CYS A 114 -3.66 -6.20 -9.00
N SER A 115 -2.33 -6.26 -9.04
CA SER A 115 -1.54 -6.88 -7.98
C SER A 115 -0.79 -5.88 -7.11
N PHE A 116 -0.95 -5.96 -5.80
CA PHE A 116 -0.13 -5.26 -4.83
C PHE A 116 1.01 -6.17 -4.35
N VAL A 117 2.25 -5.77 -4.62
CA VAL A 117 3.45 -6.56 -4.38
C VAL A 117 4.26 -5.89 -3.27
N ILE A 118 4.40 -6.57 -2.13
CA ILE A 118 5.14 -6.05 -0.98
C ILE A 118 6.58 -6.56 -1.04
N LEU A 119 7.51 -5.62 -0.93
CA LEU A 119 8.95 -5.87 -0.95
C LEU A 119 9.53 -5.68 0.43
N ASP A 120 10.30 -6.65 0.90
CA ASP A 120 11.01 -6.56 2.18
C ASP A 120 12.15 -5.52 2.10
N ASP A 121 12.20 -4.60 3.07
CA ASP A 121 13.15 -3.50 3.10
C ASP A 121 14.57 -3.88 3.50
N PHE A 122 14.85 -5.14 3.81
CA PHE A 122 16.17 -5.54 4.28
C PHE A 122 16.87 -6.42 3.24
N THR A 123 16.10 -7.30 2.62
CA THR A 123 16.56 -8.30 1.66
C THR A 123 16.27 -7.88 0.22
N GLY A 124 15.24 -7.06 0.00
CA GLY A 124 14.69 -6.76 -1.31
C GLY A 124 13.94 -7.90 -1.95
N GLU A 125 13.58 -8.93 -1.18
CA GLU A 125 12.72 -10.02 -1.66
C GLU A 125 11.27 -9.57 -1.79
N VAL A 126 10.54 -10.17 -2.72
CA VAL A 126 9.08 -10.13 -2.67
C VAL A 126 8.63 -10.94 -1.46
N MET A 127 7.96 -10.28 -0.52
CA MET A 127 7.44 -10.88 0.71
C MET A 127 6.04 -11.43 0.50
N ALA A 128 5.18 -10.62 -0.13
CA ALA A 128 3.78 -10.94 -0.33
C ALA A 128 3.26 -10.35 -1.63
N ILE A 129 2.27 -11.01 -2.22
CA ILE A 129 1.55 -10.53 -3.40
C ILE A 129 0.06 -10.67 -3.11
N TRP A 130 -0.67 -9.58 -3.27
CA TRP A 130 -2.12 -9.58 -3.31
C TRP A 130 -2.54 -9.35 -4.75
N ALA A 131 -3.45 -10.13 -5.30
CA ALA A 131 -3.95 -9.97 -6.67
C ALA A 131 -5.48 -9.91 -6.67
N ASN A 132 -6.02 -8.94 -7.41
CA ASN A 132 -7.45 -8.78 -7.64
C ASN A 132 -7.73 -8.92 -9.13
N HIS A 133 -8.74 -9.72 -9.48
CA HIS A 133 -9.35 -9.67 -10.80
C HIS A 133 -10.57 -8.75 -10.78
N ILE A 134 -10.67 -7.86 -11.76
CA ILE A 134 -11.68 -6.81 -11.83
C ILE A 134 -12.48 -6.95 -13.11
N GLU A 135 -13.81 -7.06 -12.97
CA GLU A 135 -14.78 -6.99 -14.05
C GLU A 135 -15.77 -5.85 -13.80
N ASP A 136 -16.02 -5.07 -14.84
CA ASP A 136 -16.85 -3.87 -14.78
C ASP A 136 -16.52 -2.95 -13.58
N GLY A 137 -15.22 -2.82 -13.28
CA GLY A 137 -14.71 -1.99 -12.17
C GLY A 137 -14.93 -2.55 -10.77
N LEU A 138 -15.57 -3.71 -10.66
CA LEU A 138 -15.79 -4.43 -9.41
C LEU A 138 -14.76 -5.56 -9.30
N ILE A 139 -14.23 -5.77 -8.10
CA ILE A 139 -13.39 -6.93 -7.85
C ILE A 139 -14.30 -8.16 -7.79
N VAL A 140 -14.09 -9.11 -8.70
CA VAL A 140 -14.91 -10.34 -8.77
C VAL A 140 -14.17 -11.55 -8.24
N ASP A 141 -12.83 -11.51 -8.21
CA ASP A 141 -12.01 -12.53 -7.58
C ASP A 141 -10.73 -11.94 -6.97
N ARG A 142 -10.15 -12.67 -6.03
CA ARG A 142 -8.89 -12.32 -5.37
C ARG A 142 -8.11 -13.54 -4.93
N TYR A 143 -6.80 -13.42 -4.94
CA TYR A 143 -5.89 -14.37 -4.28
C TYR A 143 -4.70 -13.63 -3.69
N TYR A 144 -4.05 -14.23 -2.71
CA TYR A 144 -2.82 -13.71 -2.13
C TYR A 144 -1.77 -14.81 -1.99
N ILE A 145 -0.52 -14.40 -2.00
CA ILE A 145 0.65 -15.27 -1.89
C ILE A 145 1.55 -14.64 -0.82
N ALA A 146 1.55 -15.22 0.39
CA ALA A 146 2.36 -14.72 1.51
C ALA A 146 2.99 -15.88 2.31
N PRO A 147 3.73 -16.79 1.65
CA PRO A 147 4.18 -18.06 2.24
C PRO A 147 5.11 -17.91 3.45
N ILE A 148 5.78 -16.76 3.58
CA ILE A 148 6.61 -16.44 4.75
C ILE A 148 5.77 -16.11 6.00
N LEU A 149 4.50 -15.76 5.83
CA LEU A 149 3.57 -15.39 6.89
C LEU A 149 2.57 -16.52 7.18
N ASP A 150 1.98 -17.11 6.13
CA ASP A 150 0.95 -18.14 6.26
C ASP A 150 1.49 -19.58 6.21
N GLY A 151 2.77 -19.78 5.89
CA GLY A 151 3.40 -21.10 5.78
C GLY A 151 2.93 -21.94 4.60
N ASN A 152 2.20 -21.37 3.63
CA ASN A 152 1.63 -22.12 2.51
C ASN A 152 2.70 -22.60 1.51
N GLU A 153 2.82 -23.92 1.33
CA GLU A 153 3.77 -24.54 0.40
C GLU A 153 3.52 -24.15 -1.06
N GLU A 154 2.26 -24.08 -1.52
CA GLU A 154 1.92 -23.62 -2.87
C GLU A 154 2.37 -22.17 -3.09
N GLY A 155 2.27 -21.34 -2.05
CA GLY A 155 2.78 -19.98 -2.07
C GLY A 155 4.29 -19.95 -2.28
N TRP A 156 5.04 -20.86 -1.65
CA TRP A 156 6.48 -21.00 -1.88
C TRP A 156 6.81 -21.48 -3.29
N GLU A 157 6.03 -22.40 -3.86
CA GLU A 157 6.20 -22.82 -5.25
C GLU A 157 6.06 -21.62 -6.19
N ILE A 158 5.03 -20.80 -6.01
CA ILE A 158 4.81 -19.57 -6.80
C ILE A 158 5.96 -18.58 -6.61
N MET A 159 6.38 -18.29 -5.38
CA MET A 159 7.48 -17.36 -5.10
C MET A 159 8.84 -17.84 -5.67
N ASN A 160 8.99 -19.15 -5.88
CA ASN A 160 10.18 -19.76 -6.48
C ASN A 160 10.07 -19.96 -8.01
N ARG A 161 8.93 -19.67 -8.65
CA ARG A 161 8.80 -19.68 -10.12
C ARG A 161 9.81 -18.72 -10.74
N ARG A 162 10.40 -19.14 -11.87
CA ARG A 162 11.48 -18.39 -12.53
C ARG A 162 10.96 -17.66 -13.76
N HIS A 163 11.39 -16.41 -13.94
CA HIS A 163 11.12 -15.68 -15.17
C HIS A 163 11.82 -16.36 -16.35
N LEU A 164 11.08 -16.71 -17.40
CA LEU A 164 11.58 -17.50 -18.54
C LEU A 164 12.85 -16.95 -19.20
N LYS A 165 12.96 -15.61 -19.32
CA LYS A 165 14.11 -14.98 -20.02
C LYS A 165 15.36 -14.82 -19.17
N ILE A 166 15.21 -14.61 -17.86
CA ILE A 166 16.35 -14.26 -16.98
C ILE A 166 16.68 -15.36 -15.99
N GLY A 167 15.83 -16.38 -15.87
CA GLY A 167 16.03 -17.52 -14.99
C GLY A 167 16.01 -17.19 -13.50
N GLU A 168 15.62 -15.98 -13.10
CA GLU A 168 15.56 -15.57 -11.69
C GLU A 168 14.20 -15.88 -11.07
N ARG A 169 14.19 -16.24 -9.79
CA ARG A 169 12.96 -16.52 -9.02
C ARG A 169 12.17 -15.23 -8.83
N LEU A 170 10.83 -15.32 -8.87
CA LEU A 170 9.90 -14.21 -8.67
C LEU A 170 10.31 -13.34 -7.46
N ARG A 171 10.56 -13.99 -6.32
CA ARG A 171 10.95 -13.31 -5.07
C ARG A 171 12.29 -12.58 -5.14
N ASP A 172 13.21 -12.98 -6.02
CA ASP A 172 14.57 -12.41 -6.10
C ASP A 172 14.69 -11.26 -7.11
N ILE A 173 13.74 -11.12 -8.04
CA ILE A 173 13.80 -10.15 -9.15
C ILE A 173 14.12 -8.71 -8.70
N PRO A 174 13.51 -8.18 -7.62
CA PRO A 174 13.73 -6.79 -7.20
C PRO A 174 15.09 -6.52 -6.57
N LYS A 175 15.85 -7.55 -6.17
CA LYS A 175 17.12 -7.39 -5.43
C LYS A 175 18.18 -6.60 -6.19
N LYS A 176 18.20 -6.72 -7.53
CA LYS A 176 19.33 -6.28 -8.37
C LYS A 176 18.94 -5.29 -9.48
N ARG A 177 17.72 -4.77 -9.46
CA ARG A 177 17.16 -3.94 -10.54
C ARG A 177 16.53 -2.67 -10.00
N LYS A 178 16.22 -1.69 -10.84
CA LYS A 178 15.29 -0.60 -10.45
C LYS A 178 13.88 -1.18 -10.34
N LEU A 179 13.00 -0.52 -9.56
CA LEU A 179 11.68 -1.10 -9.32
C LEU A 179 10.87 -1.18 -10.61
N ALA A 180 10.98 -0.16 -11.49
CA ALA A 180 10.30 -0.18 -12.79
C ALA A 180 10.64 -1.43 -13.62
N ASP A 181 11.94 -1.74 -13.73
CA ASP A 181 12.43 -2.90 -14.48
C ASP A 181 12.01 -4.23 -13.81
N ALA A 182 12.10 -4.28 -12.47
CA ALA A 182 11.65 -5.44 -11.70
C ALA A 182 10.16 -5.71 -11.88
N GLY A 183 9.33 -4.67 -11.87
CA GLY A 183 7.88 -4.78 -12.01
C GLY A 183 7.47 -5.37 -13.36
N GLN A 184 8.16 -5.02 -14.44
CA GLN A 184 7.81 -5.58 -15.75
C GLN A 184 8.03 -7.10 -15.78
N LEU A 185 9.13 -7.57 -15.19
CA LEU A 185 9.46 -8.99 -15.09
C LEU A 185 8.54 -9.73 -14.12
N ILE A 186 8.14 -9.09 -13.02
CA ILE A 186 7.16 -9.64 -12.07
C ILE A 186 5.79 -9.78 -12.75
N VAL A 187 5.33 -8.75 -13.46
CA VAL A 187 4.06 -8.77 -14.20
C VAL A 187 4.06 -9.89 -15.24
N ASP A 188 5.17 -10.15 -15.92
CA ASP A 188 5.26 -11.25 -16.89
C ASP A 188 4.99 -12.60 -16.20
N ILE A 189 5.61 -12.89 -15.04
CA ILE A 189 5.33 -14.13 -14.28
C ILE A 189 3.88 -14.16 -13.77
N LEU A 190 3.38 -13.05 -13.24
CA LEU A 190 2.02 -13.00 -12.67
C LEU A 190 0.93 -13.21 -13.74
N LYS A 191 1.16 -12.74 -14.97
CA LYS A 191 0.29 -13.03 -16.11
C LYS A 191 0.29 -14.52 -16.46
N ASP A 192 1.45 -15.17 -16.42
CA ASP A 192 1.54 -16.61 -16.67
C ASP A 192 0.74 -17.39 -15.62
N ILE A 193 0.92 -17.05 -14.33
CA ILE A 193 0.13 -17.64 -13.23
C ILE A 193 -1.36 -17.42 -13.43
N ARG A 194 -1.79 -16.18 -13.72
CA ARG A 194 -3.19 -15.87 -14.01
C ARG A 194 -3.72 -16.71 -15.16
N ASN A 195 -3.00 -16.83 -16.26
CA ASN A 195 -3.46 -17.57 -17.44
C ASN A 195 -3.55 -19.09 -17.18
N GLU A 196 -2.74 -19.63 -16.27
CA GLU A 196 -2.83 -21.03 -15.83
C GLU A 196 -4.09 -21.26 -14.97
N LEU A 197 -4.39 -20.34 -14.06
CA LEU A 197 -5.53 -20.45 -13.15
C LEU A 197 -6.87 -20.08 -13.82
N HIS A 198 -6.85 -19.02 -14.63
CA HIS A 198 -8.01 -18.36 -15.23
C HIS A 198 -7.72 -17.89 -16.66
N PRO A 199 -7.64 -18.83 -17.63
CA PRO A 199 -7.37 -18.50 -19.04
C PRO A 199 -8.40 -17.55 -19.65
N GLU A 200 -9.63 -17.52 -19.14
CA GLU A 200 -10.71 -16.61 -19.55
C GLU A 200 -10.38 -15.13 -19.30
N TRP A 201 -9.49 -14.82 -18.34
CA TRP A 201 -9.05 -13.46 -18.02
C TRP A 201 -7.82 -13.03 -18.81
N SER A 202 -7.35 -13.86 -19.75
CA SER A 202 -6.09 -13.62 -20.47
C SER A 202 -6.05 -12.30 -21.25
N GLY A 203 -7.22 -11.80 -21.69
CA GLY A 203 -7.37 -10.52 -22.38
C GLY A 203 -7.32 -9.28 -21.48
N GLY A 204 -7.44 -9.43 -20.16
CA GLY A 204 -7.39 -8.34 -19.20
C GLY A 204 -5.99 -7.70 -19.13
N THR A 205 -5.96 -6.38 -18.96
CA THR A 205 -4.68 -5.68 -18.70
C THR A 205 -4.21 -6.02 -17.29
N PHE A 206 -2.91 -6.26 -17.12
CA PHE A 206 -2.33 -6.60 -15.81
C PHE A 206 -1.51 -5.42 -15.29
N TYR A 207 -1.86 -4.92 -14.11
CA TYR A 207 -1.13 -3.89 -13.38
C TYR A 207 -0.55 -4.46 -12.09
N ALA A 208 0.64 -4.01 -11.73
CA ALA A 208 1.22 -4.25 -10.42
C ALA A 208 1.57 -2.92 -9.74
N CYS A 209 1.21 -2.76 -8.47
CA CYS A 209 1.78 -1.73 -7.60
C CYS A 209 2.76 -2.40 -6.65
N MET A 210 4.04 -2.05 -6.73
CA MET A 210 5.05 -2.52 -5.79
C MET A 210 5.26 -1.49 -4.70
N ALA A 211 5.28 -1.94 -3.45
CA ALA A 211 5.53 -1.13 -2.28
C ALA A 211 6.64 -1.73 -1.43
N CYS A 212 7.59 -0.90 -1.01
CA CYS A 212 8.48 -1.27 0.07
C CYS A 212 7.69 -1.42 1.37
N MET A 213 8.02 -2.39 2.20
CA MET A 213 7.23 -2.79 3.34
C MET A 213 7.04 -1.64 4.36
N PHE A 214 8.06 -0.85 4.71
CA PHE A 214 7.88 0.32 5.58
C PHE A 214 7.00 1.38 4.93
N GLY A 215 7.01 1.48 3.59
CA GLY A 215 6.03 2.27 2.86
C GLY A 215 4.61 1.75 3.10
N ALA A 216 4.39 0.44 2.99
CA ALA A 216 3.10 -0.20 3.27
C ALA A 216 2.66 -0.02 4.73
N TYR A 217 3.55 -0.25 5.70
CA TYR A 217 3.29 -0.05 7.14
C TYR A 217 2.91 1.39 7.46
N ASN A 218 3.61 2.38 6.90
CA ASN A 218 3.24 3.78 7.09
C ASN A 218 1.81 4.04 6.60
N ASN A 219 1.43 3.53 5.43
CA ASN A 219 0.10 3.75 4.88
C ASN A 219 -0.99 3.07 5.68
N ILE A 220 -0.80 1.82 6.12
CA ILE A 220 -1.81 1.08 6.89
C ILE A 220 -1.98 1.64 8.32
N THR A 221 -0.92 2.25 8.87
CA THR A 221 -0.97 2.89 10.19
C THR A 221 -1.38 4.37 10.13
N MET A 222 -1.52 4.95 8.94
CA MET A 222 -2.11 6.28 8.78
C MET A 222 -3.61 6.21 9.06
N LYS A 223 -4.09 7.24 9.77
CA LYS A 223 -5.48 7.28 10.22
C LYS A 223 -6.38 8.02 9.25
N SER A 224 -5.87 8.74 8.24
CA SER A 224 -6.73 9.47 7.31
C SER A 224 -6.44 9.20 5.83
N ASN A 225 -7.50 9.25 5.02
CA ASN A 225 -7.40 9.08 3.57
C ASN A 225 -6.51 10.15 2.92
N TYR A 226 -6.47 11.36 3.50
CA TYR A 226 -5.58 12.42 3.06
C TYR A 226 -4.10 12.08 3.31
N GLU A 227 -3.77 11.53 4.48
CA GLU A 227 -2.39 11.12 4.81
C GLU A 227 -1.92 10.02 3.86
N VAL A 228 -2.75 9.00 3.67
CA VAL A 228 -2.45 7.86 2.77
C VAL A 228 -2.19 8.35 1.35
N LEU A 229 -3.09 9.18 0.79
CA LEU A 229 -2.90 9.71 -0.57
C LEU A 229 -1.65 10.57 -0.69
N GLY A 230 -1.33 11.35 0.35
CA GLY A 230 -0.08 12.09 0.42
C GLY A 230 1.14 11.18 0.41
N SER A 231 1.15 10.13 1.23
CA SER A 231 2.25 9.18 1.33
C SER A 231 2.48 8.39 0.04
N ILE A 232 1.40 8.02 -0.67
CA ILE A 232 1.51 7.37 -1.99
C ILE A 232 2.18 8.31 -2.99
N TRP A 233 1.79 9.58 -3.03
CA TRP A 233 2.44 10.57 -3.90
C TRP A 233 3.92 10.72 -3.55
N ASP A 234 4.24 10.80 -2.26
CA ASP A 234 5.60 10.93 -1.75
C ASP A 234 6.46 9.73 -2.21
N GLY A 235 5.91 8.51 -2.15
CA GLY A 235 6.62 7.31 -2.54
C GLY A 235 6.81 7.11 -4.03
N VAL A 236 5.83 7.48 -4.84
CA VAL A 236 5.99 7.47 -6.30
C VAL A 236 6.99 8.54 -6.74
N ASN A 237 6.93 9.73 -6.14
CA ASN A 237 7.79 10.86 -6.49
C ASN A 237 9.09 10.94 -5.69
N ALA A 238 9.44 9.93 -4.90
CA ALA A 238 10.65 9.95 -4.07
C ALA A 238 11.93 10.30 -4.83
N PRO A 239 12.17 9.82 -6.08
CA PRO A 239 13.34 10.27 -6.85
C PRO A 239 13.39 11.79 -7.06
N LYS A 240 12.25 12.46 -7.23
CA LYS A 240 12.15 13.92 -7.35
C LYS A 240 12.46 14.64 -6.02
N LEU A 241 12.35 13.94 -4.90
CA LEU A 241 12.65 14.42 -3.55
C LEU A 241 14.11 14.14 -3.11
N GLY A 242 14.92 13.54 -3.99
CA GLY A 242 16.34 13.27 -3.78
C GLY A 242 16.66 11.85 -3.28
N TYR A 243 15.67 10.95 -3.25
CA TYR A 243 15.89 9.53 -2.94
C TYR A 243 16.46 8.78 -4.15
N LYS A 244 17.13 7.65 -3.91
CA LYS A 244 17.74 6.83 -4.97
C LYS A 244 16.70 6.12 -5.83
N ASP A 245 15.56 5.78 -5.24
CA ASP A 245 14.45 5.09 -5.91
C ASP A 245 13.11 5.45 -5.28
N SER A 246 12.03 5.02 -5.94
CA SER A 246 10.68 5.07 -5.39
C SER A 246 10.47 3.97 -4.34
N TRP A 247 9.63 4.24 -3.33
CA TRP A 247 9.16 3.20 -2.38
C TRP A 247 7.71 2.77 -2.65
N PHE A 248 7.07 3.40 -3.65
CA PHE A 248 5.85 2.95 -4.32
C PHE A 248 6.01 3.11 -5.83
N ILE A 249 5.60 2.13 -6.62
CA ILE A 249 5.58 2.27 -8.08
C ILE A 249 4.47 1.43 -8.70
N TYR A 250 3.94 1.88 -9.84
CA TYR A 250 2.96 1.15 -10.63
C TYR A 250 3.62 0.70 -11.94
N VAL A 251 3.41 -0.56 -12.32
CA VAL A 251 3.98 -1.17 -13.51
C VAL A 251 2.94 -2.04 -14.22
N PRO A 252 2.58 -1.74 -15.48
CA PRO A 252 2.79 -0.44 -16.12
C PRO A 252 2.07 0.66 -15.32
N LEU A 253 2.55 1.90 -15.42
CA LEU A 253 1.87 3.03 -14.80
C LEU A 253 0.59 3.35 -15.60
N PRO A 254 -0.62 3.26 -15.01
CA PRO A 254 -1.84 3.59 -15.73
C PRO A 254 -1.78 5.03 -16.29
N PRO A 255 -2.24 5.28 -17.53
CA PRO A 255 -2.08 6.59 -18.19
C PRO A 255 -2.64 7.76 -17.38
N ILE A 256 -3.78 7.57 -16.71
CA ILE A 256 -4.39 8.60 -15.85
C ILE A 256 -3.53 8.84 -14.62
N LEU A 257 -3.03 7.79 -13.96
CA LEU A 257 -2.13 7.95 -12.82
C LEU A 257 -0.84 8.66 -13.21
N ASN A 258 -0.30 8.43 -14.41
CA ASN A 258 0.88 9.16 -14.90
C ASN A 258 0.65 10.67 -14.93
N THR A 259 -0.52 11.09 -15.42
CA THR A 259 -0.90 12.51 -15.45
C THR A 259 -1.11 13.06 -14.04
N LEU A 260 -1.75 12.28 -13.16
CA LEU A 260 -2.04 12.70 -11.80
C LEU A 260 -0.76 12.81 -10.94
N PHE A 261 0.17 11.86 -11.04
CA PHE A 261 1.45 11.91 -10.32
C PHE A 261 2.40 13.01 -10.79
N ALA A 262 2.17 13.58 -11.99
CA ALA A 262 2.88 14.75 -12.46
C ALA A 262 2.42 16.05 -11.77
N LEU A 263 1.25 16.05 -11.12
CA LEU A 263 0.72 17.21 -10.40
C LEU A 263 1.48 17.46 -9.10
N PRO A 264 1.49 18.71 -8.62
CA PRO A 264 1.85 19.03 -7.24
C PRO A 264 1.09 18.18 -6.23
N ARG A 265 1.75 17.82 -5.12
CA ARG A 265 1.23 16.92 -4.07
C ARG A 265 -0.14 17.33 -3.52
N ASP A 266 -0.34 18.62 -3.28
CA ASP A 266 -1.60 19.18 -2.80
C ASP A 266 -2.74 18.99 -3.82
N ILE A 267 -2.45 19.22 -5.10
CA ILE A 267 -3.42 19.03 -6.19
C ILE A 267 -3.71 17.54 -6.37
N TRP A 268 -2.70 16.67 -6.27
CA TRP A 268 -2.88 15.22 -6.26
C TRP A 268 -3.85 14.78 -5.16
N ILE A 269 -3.58 15.14 -3.90
CA ILE A 269 -4.41 14.74 -2.76
C ILE A 269 -5.85 15.20 -2.99
N LYS A 270 -6.06 16.48 -3.34
CA LYS A 270 -7.40 17.01 -3.59
C LYS A 270 -8.14 16.28 -4.72
N ARG A 271 -7.46 15.97 -5.83
CA ARG A 271 -8.10 15.30 -6.97
C ARG A 271 -8.43 13.85 -6.66
N LEU A 272 -7.52 13.12 -6.02
CA LEU A 272 -7.75 11.71 -5.70
C LEU A 272 -8.80 11.56 -4.61
N THR A 273 -8.80 12.41 -3.58
CA THR A 273 -9.89 12.44 -2.59
C THR A 273 -11.24 12.75 -3.25
N ASN A 274 -11.30 13.69 -4.20
CA ASN A 274 -12.55 13.92 -4.94
C ASN A 274 -13.00 12.69 -5.74
N LEU A 275 -12.05 11.97 -6.34
CA LEU A 275 -12.34 10.80 -7.14
C LEU A 275 -12.77 9.60 -6.31
N THR A 276 -12.11 9.33 -5.18
CA THR A 276 -12.35 8.11 -4.39
C THR A 276 -13.38 8.31 -3.28
N THR A 277 -13.52 9.53 -2.75
CA THR A 277 -14.34 9.80 -1.57
C THR A 277 -15.27 11.01 -1.72
N GLY A 278 -15.40 11.57 -2.92
CA GLY A 278 -16.20 12.77 -3.16
C GLY A 278 -15.69 14.01 -2.42
N GLY A 279 -14.39 14.03 -2.07
CA GLY A 279 -13.74 15.15 -1.38
C GLY A 279 -13.81 15.04 0.15
N ARG A 280 -14.50 14.03 0.67
CA ARG A 280 -14.69 13.84 2.12
C ARG A 280 -13.43 13.37 2.83
N PHE A 281 -13.31 13.82 4.07
CA PHE A 281 -12.30 13.38 5.02
C PHE A 281 -12.80 12.17 5.81
N TYR A 282 -12.02 11.09 5.78
CA TYR A 282 -12.32 9.85 6.47
C TYR A 282 -11.19 9.48 7.40
N ILE A 283 -11.57 9.01 8.59
CA ILE A 283 -10.65 8.40 9.55
C ILE A 283 -10.77 6.88 9.44
N HIS A 284 -9.67 6.24 9.08
CA HIS A 284 -9.58 4.78 8.98
C HIS A 284 -9.64 4.15 10.37
N GLN A 285 -10.66 3.33 10.56
CA GLN A 285 -10.69 2.35 11.63
C GLN A 285 -9.97 1.08 11.19
N GLN A 286 -9.41 0.36 12.15
CA GLN A 286 -8.88 -0.98 11.94
C GLN A 286 -10.05 -1.95 11.98
N SER A 287 -10.06 -2.92 11.07
CA SER A 287 -11.06 -3.99 11.12
C SER A 287 -10.54 -5.23 11.87
N ALA A 288 -9.22 -5.43 11.92
CA ALA A 288 -8.56 -6.48 12.71
C ALA A 288 -7.89 -5.93 13.98
N ASP A 289 -7.60 -6.82 14.94
CA ASP A 289 -6.75 -6.48 16.09
C ASP A 289 -5.30 -6.38 15.64
N MET A 290 -4.74 -5.18 15.74
CA MET A 290 -3.38 -4.84 15.32
C MET A 290 -2.57 -4.32 16.50
N SER A 291 -2.66 -5.00 17.64
CA SER A 291 -2.07 -4.56 18.91
C SER A 291 -0.55 -4.33 18.80
N THR A 292 0.17 -5.18 18.06
CA THR A 292 1.62 -5.09 17.86
C THR A 292 1.96 -3.89 16.99
N ILE A 293 1.31 -3.77 15.84
CA ILE A 293 1.45 -2.61 14.94
C ILE A 293 1.15 -1.30 15.68
N ASN A 294 0.06 -1.25 16.45
CA ASN A 294 -0.36 -0.06 17.17
C ASN A 294 0.68 0.37 18.21
N LYS A 295 1.22 -0.61 18.95
CA LYS A 295 2.30 -0.40 19.92
C LYS A 295 3.59 0.08 19.25
N ILE A 296 3.96 -0.52 18.12
CA ILE A 296 5.25 -0.25 17.46
C ILE A 296 5.24 1.05 16.68
N PHE A 297 4.19 1.32 15.92
CA PHE A 297 4.10 2.48 15.03
C PHE A 297 3.31 3.64 15.66
N GLY A 298 2.91 3.49 16.92
CA GLY A 298 2.26 4.53 17.70
C GLY A 298 0.99 5.02 17.04
N ARG A 299 0.20 4.10 16.45
CA ARG A 299 -1.02 4.44 15.69
C ARG A 299 -1.87 5.46 16.45
N ASP A 300 -2.10 5.17 17.73
CA ASP A 300 -2.88 5.99 18.66
C ASP A 300 -2.07 7.03 19.44
N ALA A 301 -0.74 6.94 19.42
CA ALA A 301 0.14 7.90 20.07
C ALA A 301 0.33 9.19 19.23
N ILE A 302 0.10 9.11 17.93
CA ILE A 302 0.32 10.20 16.99
C ILE A 302 -1.02 10.83 16.60
N PHE A 303 -1.05 12.17 16.56
CA PHE A 303 -2.25 12.91 16.15
C PHE A 303 -2.57 12.72 14.66
N VAL A 304 -3.86 12.75 14.33
CA VAL A 304 -4.34 12.75 12.94
C VAL A 304 -4.37 14.19 12.43
N PRO A 305 -3.60 14.53 11.37
CA PRO A 305 -3.64 15.85 10.77
C PRO A 305 -4.98 16.09 10.08
N THR A 306 -5.41 17.35 10.05
CA THR A 306 -6.56 17.79 9.25
C THR A 306 -6.23 17.66 7.74
N PRO A 307 -7.26 17.68 6.87
CA PRO A 307 -7.06 17.80 5.43
C PRO A 307 -6.08 18.92 5.04
N GLU A 308 -6.26 20.11 5.62
CA GLU A 308 -5.48 21.29 5.31
C GLU A 308 -4.02 21.17 5.78
N GLN A 309 -3.79 20.61 6.97
CA GLN A 309 -2.45 20.28 7.46
C GLN A 309 -1.75 19.30 6.52
N THR A 310 -2.47 18.27 6.06
CA THR A 310 -1.90 17.24 5.18
C THR A 310 -1.58 17.78 3.80
N ILE A 311 -2.46 18.60 3.24
CA ILE A 311 -2.26 19.30 1.95
C ILE A 311 -1.04 20.21 2.00
N LYS A 312 -0.86 20.96 3.08
CA LYS A 312 0.25 21.90 3.27
C LYS A 312 1.54 21.23 3.78
N ALA A 313 1.48 19.96 4.18
CA ALA A 313 2.64 19.24 4.65
C ALA A 313 3.69 19.13 3.55
N GLN A 314 4.93 19.46 3.88
CA GLN A 314 6.04 19.24 2.97
C GLN A 314 6.53 17.81 3.12
N PRO A 315 6.70 17.07 2.01
CA PRO A 315 7.31 15.75 2.08
C PRO A 315 8.74 15.89 2.59
N PRO A 316 9.25 14.89 3.33
CA PRO A 316 10.64 14.90 3.77
C PRO A 316 11.50 14.85 2.52
N LYS A 317 12.41 15.81 2.40
CA LYS A 317 13.55 15.66 1.51
C LYS A 317 14.54 14.71 2.16
N LYS A 318 15.46 14.16 1.37
CA LYS A 318 16.56 13.35 1.89
C LYS A 318 17.29 14.09 3.03
N GLY A 319 17.25 13.50 4.23
CA GLY A 319 17.87 14.06 5.43
C GLY A 319 17.07 15.16 6.14
N GLU A 320 15.83 15.43 5.72
CA GLU A 320 14.93 16.40 6.37
C GLU A 320 13.75 15.70 7.08
N ASP A 321 13.12 16.44 7.99
CA ASP A 321 11.91 16.02 8.70
C ASP A 321 10.63 16.38 7.96
N PHE A 322 9.56 15.61 8.20
CA PHE A 322 8.21 16.02 7.82
C PHE A 322 7.88 17.33 8.55
N LYS A 323 7.61 18.38 7.77
CA LYS A 323 7.20 19.68 8.29
C LYS A 323 5.70 19.83 8.06
N PHE A 324 4.93 19.68 9.13
CA PHE A 324 3.56 20.14 9.16
C PHE A 324 3.56 21.62 9.52
N PRO A 325 2.72 22.46 8.88
CA PRO A 325 2.51 23.81 9.37
C PRO A 325 2.05 23.73 10.84
N ASP A 326 2.65 24.53 11.70
CA ASP A 326 2.32 24.58 13.12
C ASP A 326 0.90 25.14 13.28
N THR A 327 -0.09 24.26 13.37
CA THR A 327 -1.47 24.63 13.63
C THR A 327 -1.93 23.95 14.90
N LYS A 328 -2.50 24.75 15.79
CA LYS A 328 -3.02 24.29 17.10
C LYS A 328 -4.12 23.23 16.96
N GLU A 329 -4.80 23.21 15.81
CA GLU A 329 -5.89 22.30 15.51
C GLU A 329 -5.39 20.90 15.14
N LYS A 330 -5.94 19.88 15.79
CA LYS A 330 -5.66 18.46 15.58
C LYS A 330 -6.98 17.71 15.71
N VAL A 331 -7.20 16.70 14.88
CA VAL A 331 -8.40 15.87 15.01
C VAL A 331 -8.24 14.95 16.23
N PRO A 332 -9.27 14.82 17.10
CA PRO A 332 -9.23 13.90 18.24
C PRO A 332 -8.89 12.48 17.83
N ARG A 333 -8.16 11.75 18.69
CA ARG A 333 -7.65 10.40 18.40
C ARG A 333 -8.72 9.32 18.45
N ASP A 334 -9.76 9.55 19.25
CA ASP A 334 -10.76 8.56 19.67
C ASP A 334 -12.13 8.83 19.04
N VAL A 335 -12.15 9.25 17.77
CA VAL A 335 -13.41 9.32 17.02
C VAL A 335 -13.90 7.88 16.81
N LYS A 336 -14.78 7.42 17.71
CA LYS A 336 -15.39 6.09 17.67
C LYS A 336 -16.41 6.00 16.53
N GLY A 337 -16.14 5.09 15.59
CA GLY A 337 -17.13 4.41 14.76
C GLY A 337 -17.57 5.20 13.54
N ARG A 338 -17.31 4.68 12.33
CA ARG A 338 -18.06 4.97 11.07
C ARG A 338 -18.46 6.43 10.79
N GLN A 339 -17.73 7.41 11.32
CA GLN A 339 -18.17 8.80 11.27
C GLN A 339 -17.66 9.48 10.01
N PHE A 340 -18.61 9.80 9.13
CA PHE A 340 -18.49 10.93 8.22
C PHE A 340 -18.19 12.16 9.05
N LEU A 341 -16.95 12.64 9.00
CA LEU A 341 -16.64 13.98 9.48
C LEU A 341 -16.99 14.98 8.37
N ASP A 342 -18.26 15.01 7.97
CA ASP A 342 -18.81 16.10 7.13
C ASP A 342 -18.71 17.46 7.86
N GLU A 343 -18.46 17.45 9.18
CA GLU A 343 -18.27 18.63 10.02
C GLU A 343 -16.93 19.37 9.80
N PHE A 344 -15.93 18.75 9.15
CA PHE A 344 -14.76 19.47 8.65
C PHE A 344 -14.99 19.96 7.21
N ASN A 345 -16.19 20.47 6.93
CA ASN A 345 -16.42 21.42 5.85
C ASN A 345 -15.48 22.61 6.11
N LEU A 346 -14.26 22.50 5.56
CA LEU A 346 -13.40 23.64 5.29
C LEU A 346 -14.29 24.63 4.56
N THR A 347 -14.60 25.71 5.26
CA THR A 347 -15.56 26.73 4.89
C THR A 347 -15.26 27.16 3.44
N LYS A 348 -16.32 27.21 2.61
CA LYS A 348 -16.29 27.58 1.19
C LYS A 348 -15.39 28.77 0.88
#